data_AF-A0A8D3X3B1-F1
#
_entry.id   AF-A0A8D3X3B1-F1
#
_cell.length_a   1.000
_cell.length_b   1.000
_cell.length_c   1.000
_cell.angle_alpha   90.00
_cell.angle_beta   90.00
_cell.angle_gamma   90.00
#
_symmetry.space_group_name_H-M   'P 1'
#
loop_
_entity.id
_entity.type
_entity.pdbx_description
1 polymer ?
#
loop_
_entity_poly.entity_id
_entity_poly.type
_entity_poly.pdbx_seq_one_letter_code
_entity_poly.pdbx_strand_id
1 'polypeptide(L)' 'MPSREQKLKKLSIEELRAKLSEELKKKPPRKMESDKDGTIILDPNNPQDCEWYDNDDAYGGYKTDD' A
#
# COMPACT_ATOMS: atom_id res chain seq x y z
N MET A 1 -23.21 9.34 -13.52
CA MET A 1 -22.28 8.21 -13.77
C MET A 1 -22.10 7.44 -12.48
N PRO A 2 -22.23 6.10 -12.45
CA PRO A 2 -22.02 5.34 -11.22
C PRO A 2 -20.56 5.42 -10.77
N SER A 3 -20.35 5.56 -9.46
CA SER A 3 -19.03 5.63 -8.82
C SER A 3 -18.24 4.35 -9.07
N ARG A 4 -16.90 4.43 -9.06
CA ARG A 4 -15.99 3.27 -9.21
C ARG A 4 -16.35 2.16 -8.23
N GLU A 5 -16.66 2.51 -6.98
CA GLU A 5 -17.07 1.56 -5.94
C GLU A 5 -18.39 0.85 -6.27
N GLN A 6 -19.37 1.59 -6.78
CA GLN A 6 -20.67 1.03 -7.18
C GLN A 6 -20.55 0.06 -8.36
N LYS A 7 -19.56 0.27 -9.24
CA LYS A 7 -19.24 -0.65 -10.32
C LYS A 7 -18.53 -1.90 -9.82
N LEU A 8 -17.65 -1.77 -8.82
CA LEU A 8 -16.90 -2.90 -8.24
C LEU A 8 -17.79 -3.83 -7.42
N LYS A 9 -18.75 -3.29 -6.65
CA LYS A 9 -19.69 -4.08 -5.82
C LYS A 9 -20.64 -4.99 -6.61
N LYS A 10 -20.76 -4.78 -7.92
CA LYS A 10 -21.63 -5.58 -8.81
C LYS A 10 -20.89 -6.72 -9.51
N LEU A 11 -19.56 -6.78 -9.37
CA LEU A 11 -18.74 -7.79 -10.03
C LEU A 11 -18.66 -9.06 -9.19
N SER A 12 -18.48 -10.19 -9.85
CA SER A 12 -18.15 -11.45 -9.17
C SER A 12 -16.72 -11.41 -8.61
N ILE A 13 -16.42 -12.34 -7.68
CA ILE A 13 -15.07 -12.49 -7.13
C ILE A 13 -14.04 -12.77 -8.24
N GLU A 14 -14.41 -13.54 -9.26
CA GLU A 14 -13.55 -13.87 -10.39
C GLU A 14 -13.22 -12.64 -11.24
N GLU A 15 -14.23 -11.81 -11.52
CA GLU A 15 -14.06 -10.56 -12.26
C GLU A 15 -13.22 -9.54 -11.47
N LEU A 16 -13.37 -9.50 -10.15
CA LEU A 16 -12.54 -8.68 -9.27
C LEU A 16 -11.08 -9.13 -9.30
N ARG A 17 -10.81 -10.44 -9.27
CA ARG A 17 -9.45 -11.00 -9.39
C ARG A 17 -8.82 -10.68 -10.75
N ALA A 18 -9.59 -10.79 -11.83
CA ALA A 18 -9.11 -10.45 -13.17
C ALA A 18 -8.71 -8.97 -13.24
N LYS A 19 -9.56 -8.06 -12.76
CA LYS A 19 -9.26 -6.62 -12.71
C LYS A 19 -8.06 -6.30 -11.81
N LEU A 20 -7.94 -6.96 -10.66
CA LEU A 20 -6.78 -6.81 -9.80
C LEU A 20 -5.50 -7.21 -10.54
N SER A 21 -5.51 -8.35 -11.24
CA SER A 21 -4.37 -8.81 -12.04
C SER A 21 -4.00 -7.80 -13.15
N GLU A 22 -4.98 -7.22 -13.84
CA GLU A 22 -4.74 -6.17 -14.83
C GLU A 22 -4.10 -4.91 -14.22
N GLU A 23 -4.57 -4.49 -13.05
CA GLU A 23 -4.02 -3.32 -12.35
C GLU A 23 -2.60 -3.59 -11.85
N LEU A 24 -2.33 -4.79 -11.33
CA LEU A 24 -0.97 -5.21 -10.91
C LEU A 24 0.02 -5.23 -12.08
N LYS A 25 -0.43 -5.53 -13.30
CA LYS A 25 0.42 -5.43 -14.51
C LYS A 25 0.76 -3.98 -14.86
N LYS A 26 -0.16 -3.04 -14.64
CA LYS A 26 0.05 -1.61 -14.92
C LYS A 26 0.89 -0.94 -13.84
N LYS A 27 0.69 -1.34 -12.58
CA LYS A 27 1.35 -0.81 -11.39
C LYS A 27 1.85 -1.99 -10.57
N PRO A 28 3.02 -2.56 -10.94
CA PRO A 28 3.58 -3.68 -10.20
C PRO A 28 3.81 -3.27 -8.74
N PRO A 29 3.47 -4.15 -7.78
CA PRO A 29 3.81 -3.91 -6.38
C PRO A 29 5.29 -3.66 -6.22
N ARG A 30 5.63 -2.64 -5.43
CA ARG A 30 7.02 -2.38 -5.05
C ARG A 30 7.51 -3.52 -4.15
N LYS A 31 8.71 -4.02 -4.42
CA LYS A 31 9.43 -4.86 -3.47
C LYS A 31 10.02 -3.97 -2.38
N MET A 32 9.66 -4.21 -1.14
CA MET A 32 10.28 -3.54 0.01
C MET A 32 11.60 -4.24 0.34
N GLU A 33 12.62 -3.46 0.65
CA GLU A 33 13.87 -3.97 1.19
C GLU A 33 13.73 -4.11 2.71
N SER A 34 14.39 -5.13 3.25
CA SER A 34 14.40 -5.39 4.68
C SER A 34 15.79 -5.79 5.14
N ASP A 35 16.16 -5.41 6.36
CA ASP A 35 17.44 -5.81 6.95
C ASP A 35 17.43 -7.28 7.43
N LYS A 36 18.52 -7.70 8.09
CA LYS A 36 18.67 -9.07 8.61
C LYS A 36 17.72 -9.40 9.76
N ASP A 37 17.20 -8.38 10.44
CA ASP A 37 16.32 -8.50 11.59
C ASP A 37 14.84 -8.36 11.20
N GLY A 38 14.57 -8.11 9.91
CA GLY A 38 13.23 -8.00 9.34
C GLY A 38 12.65 -6.58 9.36
N THR A 39 13.46 -5.56 9.68
CA THR A 39 13.05 -4.16 9.65
C THR A 39 12.90 -3.71 8.20
N ILE A 40 11.78 -3.06 7.88
CA ILE A 40 11.55 -2.49 6.55
C ILE A 40 12.43 -1.26 6.37
N ILE A 41 13.20 -1.23 5.29
CA ILE A 41 14.02 -0.08 4.92
C ILE A 41 13.22 0.78 3.94
N LEU A 42 12.93 2.01 4.37
CA LEU A 42 12.21 3.02 3.59
C LEU A 42 13.22 3.93 2.87
N ASP A 43 12.93 4.29 1.61
CA ASP A 43 13.75 5.24 0.85
C ASP A 43 13.20 6.67 1.03
N PRO A 44 13.95 7.61 1.63
CA PRO A 44 13.50 8.99 1.85
C PRO A 44 13.30 9.79 0.54
N ASN A 45 13.78 9.30 -0.60
CA ASN A 45 13.54 9.91 -1.90
C ASN A 45 12.32 9.31 -2.63
N ASN A 46 11.72 8.25 -2.08
CA ASN A 46 10.52 7.64 -2.63
C ASN A 46 9.28 8.29 -2.00
N PRO A 47 8.44 9.01 -2.77
CA PRO A 47 7.26 9.68 -2.23
C PRO A 47 6.29 8.75 -1.46
N GLN A 48 6.20 7.48 -1.85
CA GLN A 48 5.35 6.49 -1.19
C GLN A 48 5.88 6.07 0.18
N ASP A 49 7.19 6.13 0.37
CA ASP A 49 7.86 5.78 1.61
C ASP A 49 7.85 7.00 2.57
N CYS A 50 7.89 8.22 2.01
CA CYS A 50 7.63 9.44 2.77
C CYS A 50 6.24 9.44 3.42
N GLU A 51 5.21 8.96 2.71
CA GLU A 51 3.85 8.84 3.27
C GLU A 51 3.80 7.94 4.51
N TRP A 52 4.74 7.00 4.69
CA TRP A 52 4.81 6.18 5.89
C TRP A 52 5.39 6.94 7.08
N TYR A 53 6.37 7.81 6.84
CA TYR A 53 6.90 8.73 7.86
C TYR A 53 5.88 9.78 8.28
N ASP A 54 5.16 10.36 7.31
CA ASP A 54 4.12 11.36 7.59
C ASP A 54 2.94 10.79 8.38
N ASN A 55 2.71 9.47 8.28
CA ASN A 55 1.66 8.76 9.02
C ASN A 55 2.15 8.14 10.34
N ASP A 56 3.40 8.35 10.75
CA ASP A 56 3.93 7.79 12.00
C ASP A 56 3.17 8.35 13.23
N ASP A 57 2.76 9.63 13.17
CA ASP A 57 1.86 10.23 14.15
C ASP A 57 0.43 9.65 14.10
N ALA A 58 -0.05 9.24 12.93
CA ALA A 58 -1.40 8.74 12.72
C ALA A 58 -1.61 7.31 13.25
N TYR A 59 -0.53 6.53 13.37
CA TYR A 59 -0.55 5.17 13.93
C TYR A 59 0.05 5.09 15.34
N GLY A 60 0.35 6.24 15.97
CA GLY A 60 0.84 6.31 17.33
C GLY A 60 2.27 5.75 17.44
N GLY A 61 3.20 6.40 16.73
CA GLY A 61 4.62 6.10 16.72
C GLY A 61 5.16 5.70 18.09
N TYR A 62 6.20 4.86 18.09
CA TYR A 62 6.78 4.29 19.30
C TYR A 62 7.12 5.41 20.28
N LYS A 63 6.28 5.58 21.31
CA LYS A 63 6.66 6.39 22.46
C LYS A 63 7.87 5.72 23.06
N THR A 64 9.03 6.33 22.89
CA THR A 64 10.15 6.08 23.79
C THR A 64 9.68 6.56 25.16
N ASP A 65 9.32 5.59 26.00
CA ASP A 65 9.17 5.83 27.43
C ASP A 65 10.55 6.25 27.96
N ASP A 66 10.72 7.54 28.23
CA ASP A 66 11.84 8.10 29.03
C ASP A 66 11.75 7.68 30.50
#